data_AF-A0A0M4GDR7-F1
#
_entry.id   AF-A0A0M4GDR7-F1
#
_cell.length_a   1.000
_cell.length_b   1.000
_cell.length_c   1.000
_cell.angle_alpha   90.00
_cell.angle_beta   90.00
_cell.angle_gamma   90.00
#
_symmetry.space_group_name_H-M   'P 1'
#
loop_
_entity.id
_entity.type
_entity.pdbx_description
1 polymer ?
#
loop_
_entity_poly.entity_id
_entity_poly.type
_entity_poly.pdbx_seq_one_letter_code
_entity_poly.pdbx_strand_id
1 'polypeptide(L)'
;MEPQVEANVKQPAPSLIGIFTSPIETFERIRKKPKIWVPLLIVTIIEVVAMWLMSRLMKPSDVAGPGISEQDLDMVLAFTKYTMIGSGVLIPILTVLISSAIYLAITKIAGSPVTFRQLFSMNTYIVFVTSVGHLLNMIIGNLIGTSYETHVTSLGGLLGKDTGVLGAIEVFTIWSTILTAIGLHKVAGLSKWLSWTIAIIFFLIGILMALLGSMIPGGA
;
A
#
# COMPACT_ATOMS: atom_id res chain seq x y z
N MET A 1 -42.52 17.56 -31.08
CA MET A 1 -41.92 17.12 -29.80
C MET A 1 -41.08 15.90 -30.14
N GLU A 2 -39.77 16.08 -30.28
CA GLU A 2 -38.87 14.94 -30.51
C GLU A 2 -38.62 14.25 -29.17
N PRO A 3 -38.73 12.90 -29.11
CA PRO A 3 -38.41 12.18 -27.90
C PRO A 3 -36.88 12.16 -27.75
N GLN A 4 -36.36 12.85 -26.73
CA GLN A 4 -34.97 12.68 -26.33
C GLN A 4 -34.81 11.25 -25.80
N VAL A 5 -34.24 10.38 -26.62
CA VAL A 5 -33.71 9.09 -26.19
C VAL A 5 -32.53 9.41 -25.29
N GLU A 6 -32.79 9.48 -23.97
CA GLU A 6 -31.72 9.45 -22.98
C GLU A 6 -30.95 8.15 -23.17
N ALA A 7 -29.85 8.24 -23.92
CA ALA A 7 -28.89 7.16 -23.98
C ALA A 7 -28.45 6.87 -22.55
N ASN A 8 -28.86 5.71 -22.03
CA ASN A 8 -28.41 5.18 -20.75
C ASN A 8 -26.92 4.84 -20.86
N VAL A 9 -26.07 5.87 -20.84
CA VAL A 9 -24.62 5.75 -20.82
C VAL A 9 -24.27 5.18 -19.45
N LYS A 10 -24.19 3.84 -19.37
CA LYS A 10 -23.73 3.13 -18.17
C LYS A 10 -22.43 3.78 -17.69
N GLN A 11 -22.47 4.42 -16.52
CA GLN A 11 -21.27 5.06 -15.98
C GLN A 11 -20.17 4.01 -15.80
N PRO A 12 -18.95 4.29 -16.29
CA PRO A 12 -17.85 3.34 -16.27
C PRO A 12 -17.46 2.96 -14.83
N ALA A 13 -17.04 1.72 -14.64
CA ALA A 13 -16.53 1.25 -13.36
C ALA A 13 -15.22 1.97 -12.98
N PRO A 14 -14.89 2.05 -11.68
CA PRO A 14 -13.57 2.50 -11.26
C PRO A 14 -12.49 1.59 -11.87
N SER A 15 -11.35 2.17 -12.25
CA SER A 15 -10.27 1.51 -12.97
C SER A 15 -8.99 1.51 -12.13
N LEU A 16 -8.32 0.36 -12.06
CA LEU A 16 -7.02 0.24 -11.39
C LEU A 16 -5.96 1.06 -12.12
N ILE A 17 -5.94 1.08 -13.45
CA ILE A 17 -5.05 1.97 -14.21
C ILE A 17 -5.44 3.43 -14.00
N GLY A 18 -6.74 3.69 -13.92
CA GLY A 18 -7.29 5.03 -13.71
C GLY A 18 -6.82 5.69 -12.41
N ILE A 19 -6.41 4.93 -11.39
CA ILE A 19 -5.86 5.53 -10.16
C ILE A 19 -4.53 6.26 -10.40
N PHE A 20 -3.78 5.87 -11.45
CA PHE A 20 -2.55 6.54 -11.84
C PHE A 20 -2.80 7.71 -12.79
N THR A 21 -3.69 7.52 -13.78
CA THR A 21 -3.86 8.48 -14.88
C THR A 21 -4.99 9.49 -14.67
N SER A 22 -6.08 9.08 -14.01
CA SER A 22 -7.26 9.90 -13.76
C SER A 22 -7.84 9.65 -12.35
N PRO A 23 -7.05 9.90 -11.29
CA PRO A 23 -7.41 9.52 -9.92
C PRO A 23 -8.72 10.15 -9.43
N ILE A 24 -8.96 11.43 -9.76
CA ILE A 24 -10.20 12.13 -9.37
C ILE A 24 -11.43 11.42 -9.95
N GLU A 25 -11.40 11.09 -11.24
CA GLU A 25 -12.49 10.40 -11.90
C GLU A 25 -12.69 8.99 -11.31
N THR A 26 -11.59 8.28 -11.03
CA THR A 26 -11.63 6.97 -10.39
C THR A 26 -12.29 7.04 -9.02
N PHE A 27 -11.96 8.02 -8.18
CA PHE A 27 -12.60 8.20 -6.88
C PHE A 27 -14.08 8.60 -6.98
N GLU A 28 -14.45 9.44 -7.95
CA GLU A 28 -15.85 9.77 -8.20
C GLU A 28 -16.66 8.54 -8.62
N ARG A 29 -16.07 7.63 -9.42
CA ARG A 29 -16.68 6.34 -9.76
C ARG A 29 -16.75 5.41 -8.54
N ILE A 30 -15.73 5.37 -7.67
CA ILE A 30 -15.75 4.60 -6.41
C ILE A 30 -16.89 5.07 -5.50
N ARG A 31 -17.08 6.39 -5.37
CA ARG A 31 -18.17 6.97 -4.57
C ARG A 31 -19.53 6.46 -5.04
N LYS A 32 -19.75 6.38 -6.36
CA LYS A 32 -21.03 5.95 -6.94
C LYS A 32 -21.19 4.43 -6.97
N LYS A 33 -20.12 3.68 -7.28
CA LYS A 33 -20.15 2.23 -7.54
C LYS A 33 -18.88 1.55 -7.00
N PRO A 34 -18.77 1.37 -5.67
CA PRO A 34 -17.58 0.79 -5.06
C PRO A 34 -17.38 -0.67 -5.49
N LYS A 35 -16.14 -1.02 -5.85
CA LYS A 35 -15.72 -2.35 -6.30
C LYS A 35 -14.58 -2.84 -5.41
N ILE A 36 -14.71 -4.06 -4.88
CA ILE A 36 -13.80 -4.57 -3.84
C ILE A 36 -13.10 -5.84 -4.32
N TRP A 37 -13.85 -6.90 -4.60
CA TRP A 37 -13.30 -8.25 -4.75
C TRP A 37 -12.24 -8.39 -5.84
N VAL A 38 -12.51 -7.92 -7.07
CA VAL A 38 -11.54 -8.04 -8.17
C VAL A 38 -10.30 -7.15 -7.94
N PRO A 39 -10.44 -5.85 -7.58
CA PRO A 39 -9.30 -5.03 -7.18
C PRO A 39 -8.46 -5.65 -6.05
N LEU A 40 -9.11 -6.15 -4.99
CA LEU A 40 -8.42 -6.73 -3.84
C LEU A 40 -7.68 -8.02 -4.23
N LEU A 41 -8.29 -8.89 -5.05
CA LEU A 41 -7.63 -10.09 -5.55
C LEU A 41 -6.37 -9.74 -6.36
N ILE A 42 -6.43 -8.71 -7.20
CA ILE A 42 -5.27 -8.26 -7.98
C ILE A 42 -4.17 -7.74 -7.05
N VAL A 43 -4.51 -6.91 -6.06
CA VAL A 43 -3.58 -6.44 -5.02
C VAL A 43 -2.91 -7.61 -4.31
N THR A 44 -3.70 -8.59 -3.86
CA THR A 44 -3.20 -9.78 -3.16
C THR A 44 -2.23 -10.59 -4.04
N ILE A 45 -2.55 -10.80 -5.32
CA ILE A 45 -1.65 -11.52 -6.24
C ILE A 45 -0.34 -10.76 -6.42
N ILE A 46 -0.40 -9.43 -6.60
CA ILE A 46 0.80 -8.59 -6.75
C ILE A 46 1.68 -8.69 -5.50
N GLU A 47 1.10 -8.59 -4.31
CA GLU A 47 1.86 -8.68 -3.05
C GLU A 47 2.46 -10.07 -2.83
N VAL A 48 1.74 -11.15 -3.14
CA VAL A 48 2.32 -12.51 -3.06
C VAL A 48 3.53 -12.64 -3.98
N VAL A 49 3.45 -12.10 -5.21
CA VAL A 49 4.59 -12.11 -6.14
C VAL A 49 5.74 -11.23 -5.64
N ALA A 50 5.44 -10.04 -5.10
CA ALA A 50 6.45 -9.15 -4.53
C ALA A 50 7.17 -9.81 -3.33
N MET A 51 6.43 -10.41 -2.40
CA MET A 51 6.99 -11.14 -1.25
C MET A 51 7.79 -12.36 -1.67
N TRP A 52 7.35 -13.07 -2.71
CA TRP A 52 8.14 -14.15 -3.29
C TRP A 52 9.46 -13.64 -3.87
N LEU A 53 9.47 -12.54 -4.62
CA LEU A 53 10.70 -11.91 -5.12
C LEU A 53 11.61 -11.42 -3.99
N MET A 54 11.05 -10.82 -2.94
CA MET A 54 11.76 -10.41 -1.73
C MET A 54 12.45 -11.61 -1.07
N SER A 55 11.77 -12.77 -1.01
CA SER A 55 12.31 -14.00 -0.42
C SER A 55 13.53 -14.57 -1.14
N ARG A 56 13.70 -14.22 -2.42
CA ARG A 56 14.87 -14.63 -3.21
C ARG A 56 16.10 -13.80 -2.90
N LEU A 57 15.91 -12.56 -2.42
CA LEU A 57 16.99 -11.67 -2.02
C LEU A 57 17.52 -12.00 -0.62
N MET A 58 16.72 -12.66 0.22
CA MET A 58 17.12 -13.08 1.56
C MET A 58 18.20 -14.18 1.56
N LYS A 59 19.20 -13.98 2.43
CA LYS A 59 20.38 -14.82 2.66
C LYS A 59 20.36 -15.40 4.08
N PRO A 60 21.14 -16.47 4.36
CA PRO A 60 21.25 -17.03 5.71
C PRO A 60 21.71 -16.02 6.77
N SER A 61 22.53 -15.05 6.38
CA SER A 61 22.97 -13.95 7.25
C SER A 61 21.82 -13.11 7.81
N ASP A 62 20.72 -13.02 7.07
CA ASP A 62 19.60 -12.13 7.39
C ASP A 62 18.68 -12.75 8.47
N VAL A 63 18.85 -14.05 8.75
CA VAL A 63 18.13 -14.75 9.82
C VAL A 63 19.07 -15.25 10.92
N ALA A 64 20.36 -14.94 10.82
CA ALA A 64 21.32 -15.27 11.87
C ALA A 64 21.09 -14.37 13.09
N GLY A 65 21.16 -14.94 14.29
CA GLY A 65 20.95 -14.17 15.50
C GLY A 65 21.25 -14.96 16.78
N PRO A 66 21.26 -14.28 17.94
CA PRO A 66 21.48 -14.95 19.22
C PRO A 66 20.49 -16.10 19.43
N GLY A 67 21.01 -17.31 19.66
CA GLY A 67 20.20 -18.51 19.88
C GLY A 67 19.86 -19.32 18.63
N ILE A 68 20.32 -18.92 17.44
CA ILE A 68 20.19 -19.71 16.21
C ILE A 68 21.55 -20.33 15.90
N SER A 69 21.61 -21.66 15.91
CA SER A 69 22.85 -22.38 15.58
C SER A 69 23.07 -22.45 14.07
N GLU A 70 24.31 -22.59 13.60
CA GLU A 70 24.61 -22.66 12.16
C GLU A 70 23.86 -23.79 11.44
N GLN A 71 23.69 -24.94 12.11
CA GLN A 71 22.94 -26.09 11.59
C GLN A 71 21.43 -25.83 11.43
N ASP A 72 20.88 -24.84 12.13
CA ASP A 72 19.45 -24.48 12.07
C ASP A 72 19.16 -23.38 11.04
N LEU A 73 20.18 -22.69 10.51
CA LEU A 73 20.03 -21.52 9.65
C LEU A 73 19.17 -21.79 8.41
N ASP A 74 19.39 -22.91 7.72
CA ASP A 74 18.64 -23.25 6.51
C ASP A 74 17.16 -23.52 6.81
N MET A 75 16.86 -24.17 7.94
CA MET A 75 15.50 -24.43 8.39
C MET A 75 14.78 -23.14 8.75
N VAL A 76 15.43 -22.26 9.53
CA VAL A 76 14.88 -20.95 9.90
C VAL A 76 14.67 -20.09 8.66
N LEU A 77 15.65 -20.04 7.75
CA LEU A 77 15.54 -19.29 6.50
C LEU A 77 14.35 -19.77 5.67
N ALA A 78 14.18 -21.08 5.51
CA ALA A 78 13.05 -21.64 4.78
C ALA A 78 11.70 -21.25 5.43
N PHE A 79 11.60 -21.40 6.76
CA PHE A 79 10.41 -21.02 7.51
C PHE A 79 10.06 -19.54 7.36
N THR A 80 11.07 -18.65 7.46
CA THR A 80 10.90 -17.21 7.28
C THR A 80 10.44 -16.87 5.87
N LYS A 81 11.04 -17.48 4.83
CA LYS A 81 10.62 -17.27 3.43
C LYS A 81 9.16 -17.66 3.21
N TYR A 82 8.72 -18.82 3.71
CA TYR A 82 7.32 -19.24 3.59
C TYR A 82 6.35 -18.34 4.36
N THR A 83 6.72 -17.93 5.57
CA THR A 83 5.92 -17.00 6.37
C THR A 83 5.79 -15.64 5.68
N MET A 84 6.89 -15.13 5.10
CA MET A 84 6.89 -13.89 4.35
C MET A 84 6.00 -13.96 3.10
N ILE A 85 6.08 -15.03 2.31
CA ILE A 85 5.19 -15.23 1.16
C ILE A 85 3.72 -15.30 1.62
N GLY A 86 3.43 -16.04 2.69
CA GLY A 86 2.10 -16.12 3.28
C GLY A 86 1.57 -14.75 3.75
N SER A 87 2.45 -13.89 4.28
CA SER A 87 2.09 -12.53 4.68
C SER A 87 1.58 -11.68 3.52
N GLY A 88 2.08 -11.91 2.29
CA GLY A 88 1.61 -11.23 1.08
C GLY A 88 0.12 -11.45 0.78
N VAL A 89 -0.50 -12.48 1.36
CA VAL A 89 -1.94 -12.69 1.30
C VAL A 89 -2.68 -11.83 2.32
N LEU A 90 -2.26 -11.89 3.59
CA LEU A 90 -3.02 -11.34 4.72
C LEU A 90 -2.80 -9.84 4.92
N ILE A 91 -1.56 -9.37 4.78
CA ILE A 91 -1.18 -7.98 5.07
C ILE A 91 -1.98 -6.97 4.23
N PRO A 92 -2.09 -7.05 2.89
CA PRO A 92 -2.88 -6.08 2.13
C PRO A 92 -4.36 -6.06 2.55
N ILE A 93 -4.95 -7.22 2.89
CA ILE A 93 -6.34 -7.32 3.33
C ILE A 93 -6.53 -6.61 4.67
N LEU A 94 -5.64 -6.90 5.63
CA LEU A 94 -5.66 -6.25 6.95
C LEU A 94 -5.41 -4.75 6.86
N THR A 95 -4.48 -4.32 6.00
CA THR A 95 -4.20 -2.90 5.76
C THR A 95 -5.44 -2.18 5.24
N VAL A 96 -6.12 -2.72 4.22
CA VAL A 96 -7.36 -2.13 3.69
C VAL A 96 -8.46 -2.13 4.77
N LEU A 97 -8.63 -3.23 5.51
CA LEU A 97 -9.64 -3.36 6.57
C LEU A 97 -9.43 -2.32 7.68
N ILE A 98 -8.23 -2.26 8.24
CA ILE A 98 -7.87 -1.38 9.37
C ILE A 98 -7.95 0.08 8.94
N SER A 99 -7.32 0.46 7.82
CA SER A 99 -7.36 1.84 7.32
C SER A 99 -8.80 2.30 7.04
N SER A 100 -9.65 1.41 6.49
CA SER A 100 -11.06 1.74 6.23
C SER A 100 -11.86 1.93 7.51
N ALA A 101 -11.60 1.14 8.54
CA ALA A 101 -12.23 1.30 9.84
C ALA A 101 -11.82 2.61 10.52
N ILE A 102 -10.52 2.95 10.48
CA ILE A 102 -9.99 4.21 11.00
C ILE A 102 -10.61 5.41 10.26
N TYR A 103 -10.61 5.38 8.92
CA TYR A 103 -11.24 6.45 8.14
C TYR A 103 -12.74 6.52 8.36
N LEU A 104 -13.42 5.39 8.61
CA LEU A 104 -14.83 5.41 8.97
C LEU A 104 -15.03 6.15 10.29
N ALA A 105 -14.23 5.87 11.33
CA ALA A 105 -14.33 6.57 12.61
C ALA A 105 -14.13 8.09 12.44
N ILE A 106 -13.09 8.51 11.70
CA ILE A 106 -12.80 9.93 11.44
C ILE A 106 -13.96 10.59 10.67
N THR A 107 -14.46 9.93 9.63
CA THR A 107 -15.54 10.47 8.78
C THR A 107 -16.87 10.55 9.53
N LYS A 108 -17.13 9.64 10.49
CA LYS A 108 -18.29 9.72 11.39
C LYS A 108 -18.22 10.91 12.32
N ILE A 109 -17.05 11.22 12.89
CA ILE A 109 -16.85 12.44 13.70
C ILE A 109 -17.11 13.70 12.86
N ALA A 110 -16.69 13.68 11.58
CA ALA A 110 -16.90 14.78 10.65
C ALA A 110 -18.32 14.84 10.04
N GLY A 111 -19.25 13.99 10.45
CA GLY A 111 -20.64 13.99 9.96
C GLY A 111 -20.81 13.51 8.51
N SER A 112 -19.82 12.82 7.93
CA SER A 112 -19.90 12.34 6.56
C SER A 112 -20.86 11.15 6.41
N PRO A 113 -21.66 11.09 5.33
CA PRO A 113 -22.55 9.96 5.05
C PRO A 113 -21.83 8.78 4.38
N VAL A 114 -20.49 8.79 4.28
CA VAL A 114 -19.74 7.72 3.61
C VAL A 114 -19.96 6.36 4.28
N THR A 115 -20.02 5.32 3.45
CA THR A 115 -20.17 3.93 3.91
C THR A 115 -18.80 3.26 4.05
N PHE A 116 -18.70 2.27 4.93
CA PHE A 116 -17.51 1.42 5.04
C PHE A 116 -17.12 0.81 3.69
N ARG A 117 -18.10 0.38 2.89
CA ARG A 117 -17.88 -0.21 1.56
C ARG A 117 -17.19 0.75 0.59
N GLN A 118 -17.53 2.04 0.64
CA GLN A 118 -16.88 3.07 -0.19
C GLN A 118 -15.44 3.30 0.26
N LEU A 119 -15.18 3.37 1.57
CA LEU A 119 -13.83 3.52 2.12
C LEU A 119 -12.96 2.28 1.84
N PHE A 120 -13.53 1.08 1.99
CA PHE A 120 -12.84 -0.17 1.65
C PHE A 120 -12.46 -0.23 0.19
N SER A 121 -13.39 0.13 -0.71
CA SER A 121 -13.08 0.23 -2.13
C SER A 121 -12.03 1.29 -2.41
N MET A 122 -12.11 2.47 -1.78
CA MET A 122 -11.11 3.54 -1.92
C MET A 122 -9.71 3.06 -1.52
N ASN A 123 -9.58 2.49 -0.33
CA ASN A 123 -8.31 2.01 0.22
C ASN A 123 -7.75 0.82 -0.57
N THR A 124 -8.60 -0.05 -1.14
CA THR A 124 -8.13 -1.11 -2.04
C THR A 124 -7.39 -0.55 -3.25
N TYR A 125 -7.92 0.51 -3.87
CA TYR A 125 -7.28 1.13 -5.05
C TYR A 125 -6.03 1.94 -4.68
N ILE A 126 -5.98 2.50 -3.47
CA ILE A 126 -4.77 3.18 -2.96
C ILE A 126 -3.68 2.14 -2.66
N VAL A 127 -4.01 1.04 -1.97
CA VAL A 127 -3.03 -0.03 -1.69
C VAL A 127 -2.49 -0.65 -2.98
N PHE A 128 -3.30 -0.74 -4.04
CA PHE A 128 -2.80 -1.16 -5.35
C PHE A 128 -1.60 -0.33 -5.85
N VAL A 129 -1.56 0.97 -5.56
CA VAL A 129 -0.45 1.85 -5.94
C VAL A 129 0.83 1.46 -5.21
N THR A 130 0.76 1.27 -3.89
CA THR A 130 1.92 0.84 -3.11
C THR A 130 2.36 -0.58 -3.49
N SER A 131 1.43 -1.48 -3.81
CA SER A 131 1.75 -2.85 -4.23
C SER A 131 2.45 -2.91 -5.58
N VAL A 132 2.05 -2.07 -6.53
CA VAL A 132 2.78 -1.91 -7.81
C VAL A 132 4.19 -1.38 -7.57
N GLY A 133 4.34 -0.41 -6.66
CA GLY A 133 5.65 0.12 -6.27
C GLY A 133 6.54 -0.92 -5.62
N HIS A 134 5.99 -1.69 -4.68
CA HIS A 134 6.70 -2.78 -4.00
C HIS A 134 7.16 -3.85 -5.00
N LEU A 135 6.26 -4.31 -5.88
CA LEU A 135 6.60 -5.25 -6.95
C LEU A 135 7.72 -4.73 -7.85
N LEU A 136 7.65 -3.46 -8.27
CA LEU A 136 8.69 -2.84 -9.10
C LEU A 136 10.05 -2.85 -8.40
N ASN A 137 10.09 -2.45 -7.12
CA ASN A 137 11.33 -2.47 -6.34
C ASN A 137 11.91 -3.87 -6.22
N MET A 138 11.08 -4.88 -5.96
CA MET A 138 11.54 -6.26 -5.84
C MET A 138 12.02 -6.85 -7.17
N ILE A 139 11.40 -6.47 -8.30
CA ILE A 139 11.90 -6.82 -9.64
C ILE A 139 13.29 -6.22 -9.85
N ILE A 140 13.46 -4.91 -9.62
CA ILE A 140 14.74 -4.24 -9.82
C ILE A 140 15.79 -4.83 -8.88
N GLY A 141 15.48 -5.02 -7.60
CA GLY A 141 16.38 -5.57 -6.61
C GLY A 141 16.91 -6.96 -6.99
N ASN A 142 16.05 -7.82 -7.55
CA ASN A 142 16.47 -9.12 -8.08
C ASN A 142 17.37 -9.01 -9.33
N LEU A 143 17.23 -7.97 -10.14
CA LEU A 143 18.07 -7.76 -11.34
C LEU A 143 19.47 -7.25 -11.00
N ILE A 144 19.60 -6.41 -9.97
CA ILE A 144 20.86 -5.73 -9.62
C ILE A 144 21.48 -6.22 -8.29
N GLY A 145 20.81 -7.12 -7.56
CA GLY A 145 21.32 -7.75 -6.35
C GLY A 145 21.34 -6.86 -5.10
N THR A 146 20.29 -6.05 -4.87
CA THR A 146 20.18 -5.23 -3.64
C THR A 146 19.91 -6.09 -2.40
N SER A 147 19.95 -5.46 -1.22
CA SER A 147 19.33 -6.04 -0.03
C SER A 147 17.83 -6.26 -0.26
N TYR A 148 17.23 -7.22 0.47
CA TYR A 148 15.80 -7.48 0.44
C TYR A 148 14.98 -6.32 1.03
N GLU A 149 15.60 -5.47 1.86
CA GLU A 149 14.97 -4.28 2.45
C GLU A 149 15.03 -3.03 1.56
N THR A 150 15.91 -3.07 0.55
CA THR A 150 16.19 -1.92 -0.31
C THR A 150 15.02 -1.61 -1.22
N HIS A 151 14.56 -0.36 -1.14
CA HIS A 151 13.65 0.22 -2.12
C HIS A 151 14.42 1.24 -2.95
N VAL A 152 14.76 0.89 -4.18
CA VAL A 152 15.50 1.75 -5.12
C VAL A 152 14.78 3.05 -5.47
N THR A 153 13.45 3.09 -5.32
CA THR A 153 12.64 4.31 -5.51
C THR A 153 12.45 5.14 -4.24
N SER A 154 13.07 4.73 -3.12
CA SER A 154 13.13 5.53 -1.90
C SER A 154 14.29 6.53 -1.93
N LEU A 155 14.21 7.55 -1.07
CA LEU A 155 15.31 8.47 -0.87
C LEU A 155 16.56 7.75 -0.35
N GLY A 156 16.40 6.70 0.46
CA GLY A 156 17.49 5.83 0.92
C GLY A 156 18.19 5.13 -0.23
N GLY A 157 17.42 4.46 -1.08
CA GLY A 157 17.91 3.74 -2.26
C GLY A 157 18.59 4.65 -3.28
N LEU A 158 18.02 5.83 -3.55
CA LEU A 158 18.61 6.83 -4.45
C LEU A 158 19.97 7.36 -3.97
N LEU A 159 20.15 7.47 -2.65
CA LEU A 159 21.39 7.97 -2.05
C LEU A 159 22.39 6.85 -1.73
N GLY A 160 22.03 5.58 -1.95
CA GLY A 160 22.83 4.43 -1.51
C GLY A 160 22.99 4.36 0.02
N LYS A 161 22.06 4.97 0.77
CA LYS A 161 22.06 5.06 2.24
C LYS A 161 20.79 4.44 2.78
N ASP A 162 20.66 3.16 2.57
CA ASP A 162 19.38 2.46 2.69
C ASP A 162 19.11 1.99 4.13
N THR A 163 19.08 2.93 5.07
CA THR A 163 18.75 2.63 6.46
C THR A 163 17.78 3.66 7.07
N GLY A 164 16.79 3.13 7.78
CA GLY A 164 15.85 3.89 8.59
C GLY A 164 14.94 4.83 7.81
N VAL A 165 14.91 6.09 8.21
CA VAL A 165 13.93 7.11 7.77
C VAL A 165 13.94 7.33 6.26
N LEU A 166 15.12 7.26 5.64
CA LEU A 166 15.27 7.60 4.23
C LEU A 166 14.59 6.56 3.33
N GLY A 167 14.54 5.29 3.76
CA GLY A 167 13.80 4.24 3.07
C GLY A 167 12.29 4.45 3.11
N ALA A 168 11.77 5.06 4.18
CA ALA A 168 10.34 5.35 4.32
C ALA A 168 9.86 6.51 3.42
N ILE A 169 10.78 7.37 2.97
CA ILE A 169 10.48 8.43 2.00
C ILE A 169 10.55 7.80 0.61
N GLU A 170 9.43 7.23 0.20
CA GLU A 170 9.30 6.41 -1.00
C GLU A 170 8.26 7.00 -1.97
N VAL A 171 8.55 6.98 -3.28
CA VAL A 171 7.76 7.64 -4.33
C VAL A 171 6.30 7.16 -4.37
N PHE A 172 6.06 5.85 -4.33
CA PHE A 172 4.70 5.29 -4.32
C PHE A 172 3.97 5.56 -3.01
N THR A 173 4.69 5.65 -1.89
CA THR A 173 4.12 6.06 -0.60
C THR A 173 3.70 7.53 -0.61
N ILE A 174 4.51 8.42 -1.17
CA ILE A 174 4.17 9.85 -1.37
C ILE A 174 2.94 9.98 -2.28
N TRP A 175 2.94 9.25 -3.40
CA TRP A 175 1.80 9.27 -4.32
C TRP A 175 0.52 8.76 -3.65
N SER A 176 0.60 7.67 -2.90
CA SER A 176 -0.54 7.11 -2.14
C SER A 176 -1.04 8.05 -1.04
N THR A 177 -0.17 8.87 -0.46
CA THR A 177 -0.54 9.94 0.48
C THR A 177 -1.39 11.01 -0.23
N ILE A 178 -0.97 11.45 -1.42
CA ILE A 178 -1.74 12.41 -2.23
C ILE A 178 -3.11 11.81 -2.61
N LEU A 179 -3.12 10.55 -3.05
CA LEU A 179 -4.34 9.83 -3.40
C LEU A 179 -5.28 9.65 -2.20
N THR A 180 -4.75 9.46 -1.00
CA THR A 180 -5.54 9.40 0.24
C THR A 180 -6.26 10.73 0.49
N ALA A 181 -5.55 11.85 0.36
CA ALA A 181 -6.18 13.17 0.50
C ALA A 181 -7.27 13.41 -0.56
N ILE A 182 -7.00 13.06 -1.82
CA ILE A 182 -7.99 13.18 -2.91
C ILE A 182 -9.19 12.25 -2.65
N GLY A 183 -8.94 11.01 -2.25
CA GLY A 183 -9.96 9.99 -1.97
C GLY A 183 -10.88 10.40 -0.82
N LEU A 184 -10.32 10.85 0.31
CA LEU A 184 -11.11 11.34 1.44
C LEU A 184 -11.98 12.55 1.05
N HIS A 185 -11.46 13.46 0.22
CA HIS A 185 -12.25 14.58 -0.28
C HIS A 185 -13.36 14.14 -1.24
N LYS A 186 -13.03 13.31 -2.24
CA LYS A 186 -13.94 12.95 -3.34
C LYS A 186 -14.92 11.83 -2.99
N VAL A 187 -14.49 10.82 -2.25
CA VAL A 187 -15.29 9.67 -1.81
C VAL A 187 -16.02 9.98 -0.52
N ALA A 188 -15.31 10.45 0.50
CA ALA A 188 -15.88 10.69 1.82
C ALA A 188 -16.47 12.09 2.00
N GLY A 189 -16.32 13.00 1.03
CA GLY A 189 -16.92 14.33 1.08
C GLY A 189 -16.35 15.24 2.17
N LEU A 190 -15.16 14.92 2.71
CA LEU A 190 -14.50 15.76 3.70
C LEU A 190 -14.03 17.07 3.06
N SER A 191 -13.83 18.10 3.88
CA SER A 191 -13.21 19.35 3.40
C SER A 191 -11.79 19.07 2.87
N LYS A 192 -11.33 19.88 1.91
CA LYS A 192 -9.98 19.73 1.34
C LYS A 192 -8.92 19.78 2.43
N TRP A 193 -9.04 20.74 3.35
CA TRP A 193 -8.12 20.89 4.48
C TRP A 193 -8.05 19.63 5.35
N LEU A 194 -9.20 19.16 5.84
CA LEU A 194 -9.25 17.98 6.71
C LEU A 194 -8.68 16.73 6.01
N SER A 195 -8.98 16.55 4.72
CA SER A 195 -8.50 15.41 3.94
C SER A 195 -6.97 15.38 3.84
N TRP A 196 -6.35 16.54 3.58
CA TRP A 196 -4.88 16.66 3.53
C TRP A 196 -4.25 16.51 4.90
N THR A 197 -4.84 17.09 5.94
CA THR A 197 -4.36 16.92 7.33
C THR A 197 -4.32 15.45 7.72
N ILE A 198 -5.39 14.69 7.46
CA ILE A 198 -5.44 13.25 7.73
C ILE A 198 -4.33 12.52 6.99
N ALA A 199 -4.20 12.73 5.67
CA ALA A 199 -3.20 12.06 4.85
C ALA A 199 -1.77 12.34 5.33
N ILE A 200 -1.45 13.60 5.64
CA ILE A 200 -0.12 14.00 6.13
C ILE A 200 0.16 13.39 7.50
N ILE A 201 -0.81 13.36 8.42
CA ILE A 201 -0.64 12.73 9.73
C ILE A 201 -0.30 11.25 9.58
N PHE A 202 -1.02 10.51 8.73
CA PHE A 202 -0.71 9.08 8.50
C PHE A 202 0.66 8.87 7.85
N PHE A 203 1.06 9.74 6.92
CA PHE A 203 2.40 9.71 6.35
C PHE A 203 3.48 9.93 7.42
N LEU A 204 3.31 10.93 8.29
CA LEU A 204 4.24 11.20 9.39
C LEU A 204 4.27 10.07 10.44
N ILE A 205 3.13 9.43 10.72
CA ILE A 205 3.07 8.23 11.56
C ILE A 205 3.87 7.10 10.90
N GLY A 206 3.75 6.91 9.58
CA GLY A 206 4.56 5.93 8.84
C GLY A 206 6.06 6.17 8.98
N ILE A 207 6.50 7.43 8.83
CA ILE A 207 7.89 7.85 9.06
C ILE A 207 8.32 7.56 10.51
N LEU A 208 7.48 7.87 11.50
CA LEU A 208 7.77 7.61 12.90
C LEU A 208 7.91 6.10 13.18
N MET A 209 7.08 5.26 12.57
CA MET A 209 7.16 3.81 12.71
C MET A 209 8.47 3.27 12.10
N ALA A 210 8.88 3.76 10.93
CA ALA A 210 10.15 3.38 10.33
C ALA A 210 11.36 3.82 11.18
N LEU A 211 11.29 5.02 11.75
CA LEU A 211 12.25 5.53 12.74
C LEU A 211 12.39 4.57 13.91
N LEU A 212 11.27 4.23 14.56
CA LEU A 212 11.26 3.35 15.73
C LEU A 212 11.75 1.94 15.38
N GLY A 213 11.38 1.41 14.21
CA GLY A 213 11.87 0.12 13.73
C GLY A 213 13.39 0.07 13.60
N SER A 214 13.99 1.14 13.06
CA SER A 214 15.45 1.23 12.92
C SER A 214 16.22 1.34 14.25
N MET A 215 15.54 1.67 15.35
CA MET A 215 16.15 1.76 16.68
C MET A 215 16.16 0.42 17.44
N ILE A 216 15.42 -0.58 16.96
CA ILE A 216 15.39 -1.91 17.58
C ILE A 216 16.61 -2.70 17.06
N PRO A 217 17.53 -3.15 17.94
CA PRO A 217 18.67 -3.96 17.52
C PRO A 217 18.19 -5.25 16.81
N GLY A 218 18.62 -5.45 15.57
CA GLY A 218 18.16 -6.56 14.71
C GLY A 218 16.91 -6.28 13.86
N GLY A 219 16.48 -5.01 13.75
CA GLY A 219 15.36 -4.57 12.92
C GLY A 219 15.68 -4.25 11.45
N ALA A 220 16.75 -4.85 10.90
CA ALA A 220 17.16 -4.81 9.50
C ALA A 220 17.80 -6.15 9.11
#